data_AF-A0A8S3RNL6-F1
#
_entry.id   AF-A0A8S3RNL6-F1
#
_cell.length_a   1.000
_cell.length_b   1.000
_cell.length_c   1.000
_cell.angle_alpha   90.00
_cell.angle_beta   90.00
_cell.angle_gamma   90.00
#
_symmetry.space_group_name_H-M   'P 1'
#
loop_
_entity.id
_entity.type
_entity.pdbx_description
1 polymer ?
#
loop_
_entity_poly.entity_id
_entity_poly.type
_entity_poly.pdbx_seq_one_letter_code
_entity_poly.pdbx_strand_id
1 'polypeptide(L)'
;MKTLLERARTMITPSPERIIWCYKRWQPLFSEMQQTIKNILFVQGLPENLNDDSFIDSRFPSLIILDDLMRDVTNSKDVCELFVEGSHHRNLSVACIMQNAFSKGKESRTMSINSQYIVLFKNPRDQVGPAIFARQMYPNNPKKFMNKYKEGTQQPYGSLFIDLKQNTPEDDRLKLNIFESKNMVGGGDSKEYISRKELEPHQFEESFQSEQTYLPDDKEIMPSCDDCGVVFESVPDLARHMNKWCPENNDLKRKREIEDEDIPSKKSRVNEIDIEGGEDMAFIKLAELAREANTDIWEEKVDKYMDGDMNEDHAISKGNRKLKDDDMGQFLSRYSSLVEYLLQLQNGKQHGKVMQMITKLVNDGMDTVKAIKVAIRKYKPMLESYLDEAIENETNYDGSESENSIDDDEEEEEDEEDEDDESSTI
;
A
#
# COMPACT_ATOMS: atom_id res chain seq x y z
N MET A 1 19.46 -19.36 -7.16
CA MET A 1 18.33 -19.79 -8.03
C MET A 1 18.72 -20.86 -9.04
N LYS A 2 19.74 -20.68 -9.91
CA LYS A 2 20.20 -21.73 -10.85
C LYS A 2 20.33 -23.13 -10.23
N THR A 3 21.06 -23.25 -9.12
CA THR A 3 21.24 -24.53 -8.38
C THR A 3 19.93 -25.17 -7.94
N LEU A 4 18.94 -24.37 -7.51
CA LEU A 4 17.62 -24.86 -7.13
C LEU A 4 16.91 -25.48 -8.34
N LEU A 5 16.96 -24.81 -9.50
CA LEU A 5 16.27 -25.28 -10.70
C LEU A 5 16.94 -26.48 -11.34
N GLU A 6 18.27 -26.53 -11.37
CA GLU A 6 19.01 -27.72 -11.82
C GLU A 6 18.72 -28.94 -10.94
N ARG A 7 18.28 -28.72 -9.69
CA ARG A 7 17.91 -29.75 -8.72
C ARG A 7 16.41 -29.77 -8.39
N ALA A 8 15.57 -29.19 -9.24
CA ALA A 8 14.15 -29.01 -8.97
C ALA A 8 13.45 -30.33 -8.58
N ARG A 9 13.81 -31.44 -9.23
CA ARG A 9 13.27 -32.78 -8.95
C ARG A 9 13.49 -33.28 -7.52
N THR A 10 14.52 -32.80 -6.85
CA THR A 10 14.87 -33.20 -5.48
C THR A 10 14.58 -32.13 -4.44
N MET A 11 14.45 -30.87 -4.85
CA MET A 11 14.31 -29.73 -3.94
C MET A 11 12.91 -29.11 -3.93
N ILE A 12 12.10 -29.36 -4.97
CA ILE A 12 10.75 -28.80 -5.13
C ILE A 12 9.78 -29.97 -5.25
N THR A 13 8.68 -29.93 -4.50
CA THR A 13 7.65 -30.97 -4.51
C THR A 13 6.26 -30.33 -4.54
N PRO A 14 5.42 -30.63 -5.55
CA PRO A 14 5.76 -31.39 -6.76
C PRO A 14 6.82 -30.66 -7.62
N SER A 15 7.63 -31.41 -8.36
CA SER A 15 8.62 -30.81 -9.25
C SER A 15 7.91 -30.08 -10.41
N PRO A 16 8.30 -28.85 -10.75
CA PRO A 16 7.67 -28.14 -11.86
C PRO A 16 7.95 -28.83 -13.20
N GLU A 17 6.89 -29.04 -13.97
CA GLU A 17 6.93 -29.47 -15.37
C GLU A 17 7.25 -28.31 -16.30
N ARG A 18 6.86 -27.09 -15.94
CA ARG A 18 7.18 -25.85 -16.67
C ARG A 18 7.77 -24.80 -15.74
N ILE A 19 8.85 -24.17 -16.16
CA ILE A 19 9.46 -23.04 -15.44
C ILE A 19 9.40 -21.80 -16.35
N ILE A 20 8.84 -20.71 -15.85
CA ILE A 20 8.76 -19.42 -16.55
C ILE A 20 9.61 -18.43 -15.76
N TRP A 21 10.63 -17.89 -16.42
CA TRP A 21 11.55 -16.92 -15.83
C TRP A 21 11.30 -15.54 -16.44
N CYS A 22 10.66 -14.67 -15.67
CA CYS A 22 10.40 -13.29 -16.01
C CYS A 22 11.60 -12.42 -15.61
N TYR A 23 12.18 -11.67 -16.54
CA TYR A 23 13.40 -10.87 -16.32
C TYR A 23 13.31 -9.46 -16.91
N LYS A 24 14.07 -8.49 -16.39
CA LYS A 24 14.17 -7.14 -16.99
C LYS A 24 15.20 -7.06 -18.11
N ARG A 25 16.42 -7.56 -17.86
CA ARG A 25 17.56 -7.54 -18.79
C ARG A 25 18.16 -8.93 -18.97
N TRP A 26 18.50 -9.28 -20.22
CA TRP A 26 19.12 -10.57 -20.51
C TRP A 26 20.50 -10.70 -19.85
N GLN A 27 20.78 -11.86 -19.26
CA GLN A 27 22.06 -12.18 -18.63
C GLN A 27 22.70 -13.39 -19.32
N PRO A 28 24.04 -13.45 -19.49
CA PRO A 28 24.72 -14.61 -20.08
C PRO A 28 24.38 -15.95 -19.38
N LEU A 29 24.12 -15.90 -18.07
CA LEU A 29 23.71 -17.05 -17.27
C LEU A 29 22.43 -17.73 -17.80
N PHE A 30 21.51 -16.97 -18.40
CA PHE A 30 20.26 -17.51 -18.94
C PHE A 30 20.53 -18.47 -20.10
N SER A 31 21.52 -18.16 -20.94
CA SER A 31 21.94 -19.06 -22.02
C SER A 31 22.49 -20.39 -21.50
N GLU A 32 23.19 -20.39 -20.37
CA GLU A 32 23.63 -21.63 -19.72
C GLU A 32 22.45 -22.42 -19.15
N MET A 33 21.53 -21.72 -18.49
CA MET A 33 20.35 -22.33 -17.87
C MET A 33 19.41 -22.95 -18.92
N GLN A 34 19.26 -22.36 -20.10
CA GLN A 34 18.51 -22.98 -21.21
C GLN A 34 19.13 -24.29 -21.68
N GLN A 35 20.45 -24.44 -21.56
CA GLN A 35 21.14 -25.67 -21.95
C GLN A 35 20.91 -26.79 -20.92
N THR A 36 20.97 -26.46 -19.63
CA THR A 36 20.86 -27.45 -18.53
C THR A 36 19.43 -27.74 -18.10
N ILE A 37 18.52 -26.77 -18.20
CA ILE A 37 17.12 -26.87 -17.74
C ILE A 37 16.21 -26.82 -18.98
N LYS A 38 15.79 -27.99 -19.47
CA LYS A 38 15.07 -28.09 -20.76
C LYS A 38 13.66 -27.49 -20.75
N ASN A 39 13.03 -27.38 -19.58
CA ASN A 39 11.66 -26.90 -19.42
C ASN A 39 11.56 -25.45 -18.93
N ILE A 40 12.63 -24.65 -19.09
CA ILE A 40 12.64 -23.22 -18.76
C ILE A 40 12.28 -22.36 -19.98
N LEU A 41 11.37 -21.41 -19.76
CA LEU A 41 10.97 -20.38 -20.72
C LEU A 41 11.35 -19.02 -20.14
N PHE A 42 12.12 -18.23 -20.89
CA PHE A 42 12.48 -16.87 -20.50
C PHE A 42 11.50 -15.88 -21.13
N VAL A 43 10.94 -14.99 -20.32
CA VAL A 43 10.00 -13.94 -20.74
C VAL A 43 10.51 -12.59 -20.24
N GLN A 44 10.60 -11.59 -21.12
CA GLN A 44 11.02 -10.27 -20.71
C GLN A 44 9.84 -9.49 -20.12
N GLY A 45 10.01 -8.94 -18.90
CA GLY A 45 8.96 -8.23 -18.18
C GLY A 45 7.93 -9.16 -17.53
N LEU A 46 6.81 -8.56 -17.10
CA LEU A 46 5.63 -9.28 -16.65
C LEU A 46 4.75 -9.64 -17.85
N PRO A 47 4.31 -10.89 -18.01
CA PRO A 47 3.33 -11.27 -19.02
C PRO A 47 1.99 -10.54 -18.80
N GLU A 48 1.37 -10.02 -19.87
CA GLU A 48 0.07 -9.35 -19.77
C GLU A 48 -1.07 -10.32 -19.43
N ASN A 49 -0.93 -11.58 -19.82
CA ASN A 49 -1.90 -12.65 -19.61
C ASN A 49 -1.49 -13.58 -18.44
N LEU A 50 -0.82 -13.05 -17.43
CA LEU A 50 -0.30 -13.81 -16.29
C LEU A 50 -1.37 -14.64 -15.58
N ASN A 51 -2.60 -14.12 -15.51
CA ASN A 51 -3.73 -14.76 -14.82
C ASN A 51 -4.65 -15.56 -15.75
N ASP A 52 -4.28 -15.76 -17.02
CA ASP A 52 -5.03 -16.60 -17.95
C ASP A 52 -4.55 -18.05 -17.88
N ASP A 53 -5.49 -19.00 -17.81
CA ASP A 53 -5.23 -20.44 -17.88
C ASP A 53 -4.58 -20.85 -19.21
N SER A 54 -4.76 -20.05 -20.27
CA SER A 54 -4.06 -20.24 -21.56
C SER A 54 -2.55 -20.04 -21.44
N PHE A 55 -2.10 -19.22 -20.50
CA PHE A 55 -0.70 -18.97 -20.23
C PHE A 55 -0.15 -19.95 -19.19
N ILE A 56 -0.85 -20.10 -18.07
CA ILE A 56 -0.53 -21.02 -16.97
C ILE A 56 -1.55 -22.15 -16.94
N ASP A 57 -1.19 -23.28 -17.56
CA ASP A 57 -2.05 -24.46 -17.55
C ASP A 57 -2.05 -25.13 -16.17
N SER A 58 -3.14 -24.93 -15.43
CA SER A 58 -3.34 -25.44 -14.08
C SER A 58 -3.31 -26.99 -13.97
N ARG A 59 -3.31 -27.73 -15.09
CA ARG A 59 -3.18 -29.19 -15.09
C ARG A 59 -1.77 -29.67 -14.75
N PHE A 60 -0.75 -28.84 -14.96
CA PHE A 60 0.65 -29.22 -14.78
C PHE A 60 1.36 -28.32 -13.75
N PRO A 61 2.21 -28.88 -12.86
CA PRO A 61 2.97 -28.09 -11.90
C PRO A 61 3.85 -27.07 -12.63
N SER A 62 3.62 -25.79 -12.39
CA SER A 62 4.35 -24.69 -13.01
C SER A 62 5.10 -23.88 -11.94
N LEU A 63 6.24 -23.31 -12.29
CA LEU A 63 7.00 -22.39 -11.44
C LEU A 63 7.23 -21.08 -12.20
N ILE A 64 6.76 -19.97 -11.65
CA ILE A 64 7.06 -18.63 -12.15
C ILE A 64 8.12 -17.99 -11.27
N ILE A 65 9.15 -17.43 -11.91
CA ILE A 65 10.26 -16.75 -11.25
C ILE A 65 10.26 -15.30 -11.72
N LEU A 66 10.18 -14.37 -10.79
CA LEU A 66 10.15 -12.93 -11.03
C LEU A 66 11.50 -12.35 -10.60
N ASP A 67 12.37 -12.06 -11.58
CA ASP A 67 13.75 -11.64 -11.35
C ASP A 67 14.02 -10.23 -11.89
N ASP A 68 14.63 -9.37 -11.07
CA ASP A 68 14.91 -7.96 -11.40
C ASP A 68 13.65 -7.15 -11.80
N LEU A 69 12.49 -7.56 -11.31
CA LEU A 69 11.18 -6.95 -11.59
C LEU A 69 10.52 -6.36 -10.34
N MET A 70 11.28 -6.15 -9.25
CA MET A 70 10.75 -5.79 -7.93
C MET A 70 9.70 -4.67 -7.95
N ARG A 71 9.97 -3.54 -8.65
CA ARG A 71 9.00 -2.42 -8.74
C ARG A 71 7.75 -2.75 -9.53
N ASP A 72 7.91 -3.51 -10.61
CA ASP A 72 6.80 -3.90 -11.48
C ASP A 72 5.90 -4.90 -10.71
N VAL A 73 6.53 -5.83 -9.97
CA VAL A 73 5.87 -6.84 -9.13
C VAL A 73 5.09 -6.21 -7.97
N THR A 74 5.71 -5.34 -7.18
CA THR A 74 5.09 -4.79 -5.95
C THR A 74 3.91 -3.84 -6.23
N ASN A 75 3.70 -3.46 -7.48
CA ASN A 75 2.59 -2.61 -7.92
C ASN A 75 1.60 -3.34 -8.85
N SER A 76 1.80 -4.64 -9.09
CA SER A 76 0.94 -5.43 -9.96
C SER A 76 -0.07 -6.22 -9.14
N LYS A 77 -1.36 -5.90 -9.35
CA LYS A 77 -2.47 -6.68 -8.80
C LYS A 77 -2.46 -8.12 -9.31
N ASP A 78 -2.16 -8.30 -10.61
CA ASP A 78 -2.13 -9.62 -11.22
C ASP A 78 -1.10 -10.53 -10.55
N VAL A 79 0.09 -10.01 -10.25
CA VAL A 79 1.10 -10.76 -9.50
C VAL A 79 0.65 -11.03 -8.07
N CYS A 80 0.02 -10.05 -7.40
CA CYS A 80 -0.51 -10.22 -6.05
C CYS A 80 -1.53 -11.37 -5.97
N GLU A 81 -2.43 -11.47 -6.95
CA GLU A 81 -3.41 -12.57 -7.07
C GLU A 81 -2.73 -13.95 -7.12
N LEU A 82 -1.53 -14.07 -7.69
CA LEU A 82 -0.78 -15.33 -7.67
C LEU A 82 -0.36 -15.78 -6.26
N PHE A 83 -0.10 -14.82 -5.36
CA PHE A 83 0.28 -15.09 -3.97
C PHE A 83 -0.93 -15.40 -3.09
N VAL A 84 -2.09 -14.79 -3.37
CA VAL A 84 -3.31 -14.98 -2.56
C VAL A 84 -4.12 -16.20 -2.99
N GLU A 85 -4.41 -16.33 -4.29
CA GLU A 85 -5.31 -17.37 -4.82
C GLU A 85 -4.60 -18.33 -5.76
N GLY A 86 -3.69 -17.81 -6.59
CA GLY A 86 -3.10 -18.54 -7.70
C GLY A 86 -2.34 -19.79 -7.28
N SER A 87 -1.49 -19.72 -6.23
CA SER A 87 -0.70 -20.89 -5.81
C SER A 87 -1.50 -22.01 -5.14
N HIS A 88 -2.70 -21.72 -4.63
CA HIS A 88 -3.56 -22.69 -3.94
C HIS A 88 -4.56 -23.39 -4.87
N HIS A 89 -5.00 -22.70 -5.93
CA HIS A 89 -6.00 -23.22 -6.86
C HIS A 89 -5.44 -23.57 -8.24
N ARG A 90 -4.30 -22.99 -8.61
CA ARG A 90 -3.58 -23.28 -9.84
C ARG A 90 -2.33 -24.03 -9.42
N ASN A 91 -1.98 -25.11 -10.12
CA ASN A 91 -0.83 -25.96 -9.82
C ASN A 91 0.48 -25.18 -10.08
N LEU A 92 0.75 -24.15 -9.28
CA LEU A 92 1.65 -23.05 -9.56
C LEU A 92 2.42 -22.67 -8.29
N SER A 93 3.73 -22.62 -8.42
CA SER A 93 4.61 -21.99 -7.44
C SER A 93 5.11 -20.65 -7.97
N VAL A 94 5.28 -19.68 -7.08
CA VAL A 94 5.82 -18.36 -7.42
C VAL A 94 7.07 -18.09 -6.60
N ALA A 95 8.14 -17.67 -7.26
CA ALA A 95 9.38 -17.25 -6.62
C ALA A 95 9.70 -15.81 -7.03
N CYS A 96 9.63 -14.87 -6.09
CA CYS A 96 10.00 -13.49 -6.33
C CYS A 96 11.41 -13.20 -5.78
N ILE A 97 12.32 -12.71 -6.62
CA ILE A 97 13.65 -12.30 -6.20
C ILE A 97 13.61 -10.78 -5.94
N MET A 98 13.73 -10.42 -4.67
CA MET A 98 13.64 -9.03 -4.22
C MET A 98 14.99 -8.54 -3.69
N GLN A 99 15.33 -7.29 -3.99
CA GLN A 99 16.51 -6.63 -3.40
C GLN A 99 16.24 -6.20 -1.95
N ASN A 100 14.98 -5.88 -1.64
CA ASN A 100 14.51 -5.51 -0.32
C ASN A 100 13.16 -6.19 -0.06
N ALA A 101 13.03 -6.92 1.05
CA ALA A 101 11.79 -7.58 1.45
C ALA A 101 10.68 -6.59 1.84
N PHE A 102 11.03 -5.34 2.14
CA PHE A 102 10.13 -4.26 2.54
C PHE A 102 10.10 -3.14 1.48
N SER A 103 10.24 -3.49 0.21
CA SER A 103 10.15 -2.52 -0.87
C SER A 103 8.77 -1.87 -0.93
N LYS A 104 8.72 -0.58 -1.26
CA LYS A 104 7.47 0.17 -1.42
C LYS A 104 6.67 -0.36 -2.62
N GLY A 105 5.37 -0.51 -2.44
CA GLY A 105 4.41 -0.86 -3.49
C GLY A 105 3.12 -1.35 -2.87
N LYS A 106 1.99 -1.07 -3.54
CA LYS A 106 0.64 -1.29 -3.00
C LYS A 106 0.39 -2.75 -2.58
N GLU A 107 1.04 -3.70 -3.27
CA GLU A 107 0.83 -5.13 -3.07
C GLU A 107 1.93 -5.81 -2.24
N SER A 108 2.99 -5.08 -1.89
CA SER A 108 4.20 -5.63 -1.25
C SER A 108 3.89 -6.35 0.08
N ARG A 109 3.07 -5.73 0.94
CA ARG A 109 2.67 -6.28 2.24
C ARG A 109 1.86 -7.56 2.07
N THR A 110 0.87 -7.54 1.19
CA THR A 110 -0.01 -8.69 0.90
C THR A 110 0.81 -9.88 0.39
N MET A 111 1.71 -9.65 -0.56
CA MET A 111 2.60 -10.70 -1.08
C MET A 111 3.51 -11.28 0.00
N SER A 112 4.09 -10.43 0.86
CA SER A 112 4.98 -10.86 1.95
C SER A 112 4.25 -11.75 2.97
N ILE A 113 3.05 -11.35 3.41
CA ILE A 113 2.23 -12.10 4.38
C ILE A 113 1.77 -13.45 3.81
N ASN A 114 1.45 -13.53 2.52
CA ASN A 114 0.99 -14.77 1.87
C ASN A 114 2.15 -15.67 1.40
N SER A 115 3.42 -15.26 1.59
CA SER A 115 4.57 -16.08 1.22
C SER A 115 4.75 -17.25 2.18
N GLN A 116 4.78 -18.48 1.66
CA GLN A 116 4.99 -19.69 2.46
C GLN A 116 6.46 -19.90 2.85
N TYR A 117 7.38 -19.34 2.08
CA TYR A 117 8.81 -19.45 2.32
C TYR A 117 9.50 -18.14 2.05
N ILE A 118 10.50 -17.82 2.87
CA ILE A 118 11.38 -16.68 2.66
C ILE A 118 12.82 -17.15 2.74
N VAL A 119 13.66 -16.67 1.81
CA VAL A 119 15.11 -16.88 1.86
C VAL A 119 15.78 -15.54 2.06
N LEU A 120 16.44 -15.38 3.21
CA LEU A 120 17.23 -14.19 3.52
C LEU A 120 18.70 -14.45 3.22
N PHE A 121 19.27 -13.62 2.36
CA PHE A 121 20.71 -13.57 2.10
C PHE A 121 21.39 -12.48 2.93
N LYS A 122 22.71 -12.57 3.08
CA LYS A 122 23.52 -11.56 3.76
C LYS A 122 23.36 -10.18 3.12
N ASN A 123 22.82 -9.22 3.88
CA ASN A 123 22.86 -7.80 3.55
C ASN A 123 23.67 -7.04 4.62
N PRO A 124 24.95 -6.70 4.37
CA PRO A 124 25.78 -6.01 5.37
C PRO A 124 25.28 -4.62 5.76
N ARG A 125 24.48 -3.96 4.89
CA ARG A 125 23.99 -2.59 5.10
C ARG A 125 22.67 -2.57 5.86
N ASP A 126 21.77 -3.48 5.53
CA ASP A 126 20.41 -3.51 6.08
C ASP A 126 20.23 -4.70 7.01
N GLN A 127 20.46 -4.45 8.31
CA GLN A 127 20.18 -5.39 9.40
C GLN A 127 18.77 -5.18 9.98
N VAL A 128 18.06 -4.13 9.56
CA VAL A 128 16.71 -3.82 10.04
C VAL A 128 15.73 -4.86 9.53
N GLY A 129 15.85 -5.24 8.25
CA GLY A 129 14.97 -6.24 7.65
C GLY A 129 14.92 -7.57 8.43
N PRO A 130 16.05 -8.27 8.64
CA PRO A 130 16.09 -9.48 9.47
C PRO A 130 15.55 -9.27 10.89
N ALA A 131 15.77 -8.11 11.50
CA ALA A 131 15.26 -7.80 12.83
C ALA A 131 13.73 -7.66 12.86
N ILE A 132 13.11 -7.16 11.78
CA ILE A 132 11.65 -7.13 11.64
C ILE A 132 11.08 -8.55 11.62
N PHE A 133 11.63 -9.43 10.78
CA PHE A 133 11.22 -10.84 10.76
C PHE A 133 11.38 -11.50 12.13
N ALA A 134 12.49 -11.24 12.82
CA ALA A 134 12.74 -11.77 14.16
C ALA A 134 11.64 -11.39 15.16
N ARG A 135 11.20 -10.12 15.18
CA ARG A 135 10.14 -9.65 16.09
C ARG A 135 8.77 -10.17 15.71
N GLN A 136 8.47 -10.23 14.41
CA GLN A 136 7.17 -10.72 13.92
C GLN A 136 6.99 -12.22 14.18
N MET A 137 8.03 -13.02 13.97
CA MET A 137 7.97 -14.47 14.16
C MET A 137 8.19 -14.89 15.61
N TYR A 138 9.07 -14.20 16.34
CA TYR A 138 9.50 -14.56 17.69
C TYR A 138 9.41 -13.36 18.65
N PRO A 139 8.21 -12.82 18.92
CA PRO A 139 8.06 -11.59 19.71
C PRO A 139 8.69 -11.71 21.11
N ASN A 140 8.62 -12.89 21.72
CA ASN A 140 9.19 -13.15 23.05
C ASN A 140 10.66 -13.58 23.01
N ASN A 141 11.22 -13.90 21.84
CA ASN A 141 12.63 -14.30 21.69
C ASN A 141 13.22 -13.98 20.30
N PRO A 142 13.37 -12.70 19.92
CA PRO A 142 13.93 -12.32 18.62
C PRO A 142 15.38 -12.79 18.43
N LYS A 143 16.12 -13.00 19.54
CA LYS A 143 17.51 -13.48 19.53
C LYS A 143 17.64 -14.86 18.90
N LYS A 144 16.65 -15.76 19.05
CA LYS A 144 16.64 -17.09 18.40
C LYS A 144 16.82 -16.95 16.88
N PHE A 145 16.01 -16.10 16.26
CA PHE A 145 16.07 -15.83 14.82
C PHE A 145 17.39 -15.15 14.42
N MET A 146 17.78 -14.08 15.12
CA MET A 146 18.98 -13.31 14.76
C MET A 146 20.26 -14.13 14.87
N ASN A 147 20.35 -15.06 15.82
CA ASN A 147 21.48 -15.98 15.92
C ASN A 147 21.54 -16.92 14.72
N LYS A 148 20.39 -17.51 14.31
CA LYS A 148 20.31 -18.35 13.12
C LYS A 148 20.62 -17.59 11.82
N TYR A 149 20.17 -16.34 11.70
CA TYR A 149 20.51 -15.49 10.57
C TYR A 149 22.01 -15.21 10.50
N LYS A 150 22.65 -14.86 11.63
CA LYS A 150 24.11 -14.66 11.70
C LYS A 150 24.89 -15.92 11.35
N GLU A 151 24.44 -17.07 11.84
CA GLU A 151 25.01 -18.39 11.54
C GLU A 151 24.93 -18.68 10.04
N GLY A 152 23.74 -18.58 9.45
CA GLY A 152 23.51 -18.83 8.02
C GLY A 152 24.20 -17.84 7.08
N THR A 153 24.43 -16.60 7.53
CA THR A 153 25.05 -15.54 6.71
C THR A 153 26.51 -15.25 7.05
N GLN A 154 27.16 -16.15 7.81
CA GLN A 154 28.57 -15.98 8.17
C GLN A 154 29.46 -15.95 6.92
N GLN A 155 29.25 -16.89 6.00
CA GLN A 155 30.00 -17.01 4.75
C GLN A 155 29.37 -16.21 3.60
N PRO A 156 30.15 -15.79 2.58
CA PRO A 156 29.61 -15.24 1.35
C PRO A 156 28.57 -16.17 0.72
N TYR A 157 27.47 -15.60 0.21
CA TYR A 157 26.33 -16.34 -0.36
C TYR A 157 25.54 -17.23 0.62
N GLY A 158 25.89 -17.19 1.92
CA GLY A 158 25.12 -17.84 2.96
C GLY A 158 23.70 -17.28 3.09
N SER A 159 22.78 -18.14 3.52
CA SER A 159 21.35 -17.85 3.58
C SER A 159 20.65 -18.50 4.77
N LEU A 160 19.60 -17.83 5.25
CA LEU A 160 18.61 -18.39 6.15
C LEU A 160 17.33 -18.67 5.37
N PHE A 161 16.90 -19.93 5.36
CA PHE A 161 15.59 -20.35 4.87
C PHE A 161 14.58 -20.33 6.00
N ILE A 162 13.43 -19.73 5.74
CA ILE A 162 12.33 -19.54 6.66
C ILE A 162 11.11 -20.25 6.10
N ASP A 163 10.56 -21.20 6.86
CA ASP A 163 9.34 -21.94 6.53
C ASP A 163 8.16 -21.39 7.35
N LEU A 164 7.25 -20.71 6.64
CA LEU A 164 6.10 -20.00 7.21
C LEU A 164 4.80 -20.80 7.12
N LYS A 165 4.84 -22.07 6.71
CA LYS A 165 3.62 -22.88 6.69
C LYS A 165 3.08 -23.10 8.10
N GLN A 166 1.76 -23.18 8.20
CA GLN A 166 1.07 -23.38 9.47
C GLN A 166 1.41 -24.73 10.12
N ASN A 167 1.71 -25.76 9.32
CA ASN A 167 1.97 -27.12 9.79
C ASN A 167 3.46 -27.42 10.03
N THR A 168 4.37 -26.46 9.83
CA THR A 168 5.80 -26.65 10.11
C THR A 168 6.07 -26.52 11.61
N PRO A 169 6.69 -27.52 12.26
CA PRO A 169 7.09 -27.43 13.66
C PRO A 169 8.03 -26.25 13.92
N GLU A 170 7.94 -25.67 15.11
CA GLU A 170 8.63 -24.41 15.43
C GLU A 170 10.16 -24.49 15.31
N ASP A 171 10.74 -25.65 15.61
CA ASP A 171 12.19 -25.87 15.53
C ASP A 171 12.67 -26.19 14.10
N ASP A 172 11.75 -26.52 13.20
CA ASP A 172 12.03 -26.80 11.78
C ASP A 172 11.86 -25.58 10.88
N ARG A 173 11.36 -24.45 11.41
CA ARG A 173 11.07 -23.24 10.62
C ARG A 173 12.32 -22.57 10.06
N LEU A 174 13.45 -22.65 10.75
CA LEU A 174 14.69 -21.93 10.42
C LEU A 174 15.78 -22.92 9.98
N LYS A 175 16.09 -22.94 8.68
CA LYS A 175 17.09 -23.85 8.09
C LYS A 175 18.23 -23.06 7.44
N LEU A 176 19.45 -23.55 7.57
CA LEU A 176 20.64 -22.88 7.04
C LEU A 176 21.00 -23.43 5.66
N ASN A 177 21.37 -22.55 4.73
CA ASN A 177 22.05 -22.89 3.47
C ASN A 177 21.43 -24.05 2.68
N ILE A 178 20.11 -24.06 2.51
CA ILE A 178 19.40 -25.15 1.84
C ILE A 178 19.83 -25.38 0.37
N PHE A 179 20.49 -24.40 -0.24
CA PHE A 179 20.98 -24.47 -1.63
C PHE A 179 22.41 -25.00 -1.75
N GLU A 180 23.13 -25.18 -0.64
CA GLU A 180 24.48 -25.72 -0.66
C GLU A 180 24.45 -27.24 -0.86
N SER A 181 25.11 -27.71 -1.92
CA SER A 181 25.52 -29.11 -1.98
C SER A 181 26.52 -29.33 -0.86
N LYS A 182 26.33 -30.32 0.01
CA LYS A 182 27.40 -30.82 0.87
C LYS A 182 28.54 -31.38 0.00
N ASN A 183 29.41 -30.49 -0.48
CA ASN A 183 30.79 -30.80 -0.84
C ASN A 183 31.67 -30.34 0.32
N MET A 184 31.36 -30.80 1.54
CA MET A 184 32.34 -30.82 2.62
C MET A 184 33.24 -32.02 2.38
N VAL A 185 34.36 -31.78 1.69
CA VAL A 185 35.54 -32.63 1.87
C VAL A 185 36.11 -32.27 3.24
N GLY A 186 35.91 -33.14 4.22
CA GLY A 186 36.70 -33.19 5.45
C GLY A 186 35.96 -32.96 6.77
N GLY A 187 35.44 -34.05 7.34
CA GLY A 187 35.49 -34.33 8.78
C GLY A 187 34.34 -33.84 9.66
N GLY A 188 33.49 -34.77 10.11
CA GLY A 188 32.59 -34.57 11.23
C GLY A 188 31.21 -35.16 10.98
N ASP A 189 31.01 -36.37 11.49
CA ASP A 189 29.77 -37.14 11.40
C ASP A 189 28.51 -36.35 11.77
N SER A 190 27.49 -36.46 10.93
CA SER A 190 26.11 -36.74 11.34
C SER A 190 25.23 -36.88 10.09
N LYS A 191 25.00 -38.14 9.73
CA LYS A 191 23.79 -38.55 9.04
C LYS A 191 22.65 -38.37 10.03
N GLU A 192 21.60 -37.65 9.66
CA GLU A 192 20.25 -38.09 10.00
C GLU A 192 19.24 -37.47 9.04
N TYR A 193 18.75 -38.34 8.16
CA TYR A 193 17.52 -38.18 7.41
C TYR A 193 16.51 -39.00 8.20
N ILE A 194 15.62 -38.36 8.97
CA ILE A 194 14.64 -39.07 9.78
C ILE A 194 13.53 -39.55 8.85
N SER A 195 13.62 -40.82 8.46
CA SER A 195 12.50 -41.61 7.98
C SER A 195 11.64 -41.99 9.17
N ARG A 196 10.34 -41.66 9.09
CA ARG A 196 9.31 -42.08 10.05
C ARG A 196 9.35 -43.59 10.26
N LYS A 197 9.57 -44.02 11.50
CA LYS A 197 8.99 -45.25 12.04
C LYS A 197 8.60 -45.03 13.49
N GLU A 198 7.37 -45.45 13.78
CA GLU A 198 6.73 -45.55 15.09
C GLU A 198 7.61 -46.33 16.08
N LEU A 199 7.57 -45.95 17.36
CA LEU A 199 7.54 -46.86 18.52
C LEU A 199 7.29 -46.07 19.83
N GLU A 200 6.41 -46.64 20.64
CA GLU A 200 5.79 -46.19 21.90
C GLU A 200 6.73 -46.31 23.14
N PRO A 201 6.30 -45.87 24.35
CA PRO A 201 7.12 -45.19 25.36
C PRO A 201 7.65 -46.13 26.45
N HIS A 202 8.77 -45.77 27.10
CA HIS A 202 8.98 -45.96 28.54
C HIS A 202 10.33 -45.38 29.03
N GLN A 203 10.25 -44.61 30.13
CA GLN A 203 11.20 -44.49 31.25
C GLN A 203 12.69 -44.19 30.97
N PHE A 204 13.15 -43.02 31.40
CA PHE A 204 13.92 -42.92 32.66
C PHE A 204 13.96 -41.47 33.18
N GLU A 205 13.73 -41.35 34.48
CA GLU A 205 13.70 -40.15 35.30
C GLU A 205 15.11 -39.62 35.66
N GLU A 206 15.09 -38.34 36.03
CA GLU A 206 15.93 -37.69 37.05
C GLU A 206 17.44 -37.46 36.81
N SER A 207 17.77 -36.18 36.59
CA SER A 207 18.54 -35.31 37.52
C SER A 207 19.01 -34.05 36.77
N PHE A 208 19.19 -32.86 37.33
CA PHE A 208 18.76 -32.21 38.56
C PHE A 208 19.14 -30.72 38.38
N GLN A 209 18.18 -29.82 38.57
CA GLN A 209 18.28 -28.45 39.08
C GLN A 209 19.57 -27.62 38.87
N SER A 210 19.41 -26.45 38.24
CA SER A 210 19.44 -25.20 39.04
C SER A 210 18.78 -24.07 38.27
N GLU A 211 17.69 -23.56 38.85
CA GLU A 211 17.13 -22.25 38.56
C GLU A 211 18.19 -21.16 38.78
N GLN A 212 18.38 -20.33 37.77
CA GLN A 212 18.72 -18.93 38.00
C GLN A 212 17.68 -18.08 37.26
N THR A 213 16.73 -17.58 38.04
CA THR A 213 15.86 -16.47 37.70
C THR A 213 16.72 -15.26 37.31
N TYR A 214 17.02 -15.12 36.03
CA TYR A 214 17.42 -13.84 35.46
C TYR A 214 16.14 -13.07 35.13
N LEU A 215 15.75 -12.16 36.01
CA LEU A 215 14.91 -11.03 35.64
C LEU A 215 15.63 -10.29 34.50
N PRO A 216 15.03 -10.12 33.32
CA PRO A 216 15.64 -9.32 32.27
C PRO A 216 15.67 -7.86 32.76
N ASP A 217 16.86 -7.26 32.77
CA ASP A 217 17.06 -5.83 32.92
C ASP A 217 16.14 -5.08 31.93
N ASP A 218 15.25 -4.22 32.43
CA ASP A 218 14.29 -3.39 31.68
C ASP A 218 14.96 -2.26 30.85
N LYS A 219 16.16 -2.53 30.33
CA LYS A 219 16.91 -1.61 29.47
C LYS A 219 17.24 -2.33 28.18
N GLU A 220 16.42 -2.06 27.16
CA GLU A 220 16.65 -2.21 25.69
C GLU A 220 15.39 -2.67 24.91
N ILE A 221 14.18 -2.30 25.36
CA ILE A 221 13.03 -2.35 24.45
C ILE A 221 13.15 -1.14 23.51
N MET A 222 13.82 -1.34 22.36
CA MET A 222 13.82 -0.37 21.26
C MET A 222 12.45 -0.39 20.58
N PRO A 223 11.64 0.68 20.69
CA PRO A 223 10.29 0.70 20.14
C PRO A 223 10.30 0.68 18.62
N SER A 224 9.31 0.03 18.01
CA SER A 224 9.15 -0.03 16.55
C SER A 224 7.80 0.50 16.09
N CYS A 225 7.74 1.04 14.88
CA CYS A 225 6.49 1.49 14.28
C CYS A 225 5.65 0.29 13.81
N ASP A 226 4.38 0.26 14.21
CA ASP A 226 3.46 -0.82 13.85
C ASP A 226 3.07 -0.80 12.35
N ASP A 227 3.11 0.38 11.72
CA ASP A 227 2.75 0.54 10.31
C ASP A 227 3.86 0.09 9.36
N CYS A 228 5.09 0.56 9.58
CA CYS A 228 6.21 0.33 8.66
C CYS A 228 7.38 -0.50 9.25
N GLY A 229 7.31 -0.90 10.52
CA GLY A 229 8.28 -1.82 11.16
C GLY A 229 9.65 -1.23 11.53
N VAL A 230 9.91 0.06 11.29
CA VAL A 230 11.20 0.71 11.61
C VAL A 230 11.40 0.78 13.13
N VAL A 231 12.62 0.47 13.58
CA VAL A 231 13.01 0.42 14.99
C VAL A 231 13.72 1.71 15.37
N PHE A 232 13.45 2.18 16.58
CA PHE A 232 13.99 3.43 17.11
C PHE A 232 14.70 3.18 18.43
N GLU A 233 15.76 3.96 18.67
CA GLU A 233 16.52 3.89 19.93
C GLU A 233 15.70 4.39 21.11
N SER A 234 14.64 5.18 20.86
CA SER A 234 13.78 5.76 21.89
C SER A 234 12.33 5.94 21.43
N VAL A 235 11.39 5.95 22.38
CA VAL A 235 9.95 6.22 22.12
C VAL A 235 9.72 7.59 21.46
N PRO A 236 10.45 8.66 21.84
CA PRO A 236 10.40 9.95 21.12
C PRO A 236 10.79 9.86 19.64
N ASP A 237 11.76 9.02 19.28
CA ASP A 237 12.17 8.86 17.89
C ASP A 237 11.10 8.10 17.07
N LEU A 238 10.44 7.11 17.69
CA LEU A 238 9.25 6.46 17.13
C LEU A 238 8.13 7.47 16.92
N ALA A 239 7.80 8.29 17.93
CA ALA A 239 6.77 9.31 17.81
C ALA A 239 7.08 10.34 16.72
N ARG A 240 8.36 10.72 16.55
CA ARG A 240 8.80 11.62 15.47
C ARG A 240 8.64 10.97 14.10
N HIS A 241 8.95 9.67 14.00
CA HIS A 241 8.77 8.92 12.78
C HIS A 241 7.29 8.79 12.40
N MET A 242 6.43 8.36 13.33
CA MET A 242 4.99 8.27 13.11
C MET A 242 4.43 9.61 12.62
N ASN A 243 4.86 10.74 13.19
CA ASN A 243 4.32 12.06 12.85
C ASN A 243 4.92 12.75 11.61
N LYS A 244 6.08 12.32 11.09
CA LYS A 244 6.81 13.08 10.05
C LYS A 244 7.40 12.25 8.91
N TRP A 245 7.61 10.95 9.09
CA TRP A 245 8.49 10.20 8.19
C TRP A 245 8.12 8.73 8.00
N CYS A 246 6.99 8.27 8.56
CA CYS A 246 6.48 6.94 8.29
C CYS A 246 6.08 6.84 6.81
N PRO A 247 6.67 5.93 6.03
CA PRO A 247 6.36 5.76 4.60
C PRO A 247 4.90 5.37 4.33
N GLU A 248 4.23 4.79 5.33
CA GLU A 248 2.80 4.46 5.31
C GLU A 248 1.92 5.65 5.73
N ASN A 249 2.51 6.71 6.28
CA ASN A 249 1.83 7.95 6.67
C ASN A 249 2.01 9.08 5.61
N ASN A 250 2.36 8.69 4.38
CA ASN A 250 2.88 9.59 3.35
C ASN A 250 1.86 10.52 2.69
N ASP A 251 0.58 10.46 3.05
CA ASP A 251 -0.42 11.39 2.51
C ASP A 251 -0.50 12.70 3.33
N LEU A 252 0.18 12.79 4.47
CA LEU A 252 0.22 14.01 5.27
C LEU A 252 1.65 14.52 5.45
N LYS A 253 2.02 15.44 4.56
CA LYS A 253 3.18 16.36 4.60
C LYS A 253 4.48 15.87 3.96
N ARG A 254 4.62 16.16 2.66
CA ARG A 254 5.91 16.59 2.10
C ARG A 254 5.75 17.65 1.01
N LYS A 255 5.53 18.91 1.42
CA LYS A 255 6.07 20.07 0.68
C LYS A 255 7.41 20.43 1.31
N ARG A 256 8.50 20.10 0.62
CA ARG A 256 9.74 20.89 0.66
C ARG A 256 10.36 20.82 -0.72
N GLU A 257 10.42 21.98 -1.34
CA GLU A 257 11.11 22.31 -2.59
C GLU A 257 12.58 21.91 -2.47
N ILE A 258 13.05 21.08 -3.40
CA ILE A 258 14.43 21.08 -3.89
C ILE A 258 14.34 20.83 -5.40
N GLU A 259 14.67 21.89 -6.14
CA GLU A 259 14.97 21.87 -7.56
C GLU A 259 16.08 20.84 -7.83
N ASP A 260 15.91 19.99 -8.84
CA ASP A 260 16.96 19.59 -9.79
C ASP A 260 16.43 18.53 -10.77
N GLU A 261 16.30 19.00 -12.01
CA GLU A 261 16.66 18.38 -13.30
C GLU A 261 16.39 16.88 -13.60
N ASP A 262 15.63 16.70 -14.68
CA ASP A 262 15.68 15.64 -15.71
C ASP A 262 15.72 14.17 -15.27
N ILE A 263 14.53 13.56 -15.16
CA ILE A 263 14.34 12.13 -15.45
C ILE A 263 13.06 11.93 -16.29
N PRO A 264 13.16 11.46 -17.55
CA PRO A 264 11.99 11.23 -18.40
C PRO A 264 11.30 9.92 -17.99
N SER A 265 10.18 10.04 -17.28
CA SER A 265 9.27 8.94 -17.01
C SER A 265 8.34 8.74 -18.22
N LYS A 266 8.54 7.63 -18.95
CA LYS A 266 7.57 7.14 -19.94
C LYS A 266 6.29 6.70 -19.20
N LYS A 267 5.32 7.60 -19.08
CA LYS A 267 3.95 7.26 -18.69
C LYS A 267 3.25 6.55 -19.84
N SER A 268 2.44 5.56 -19.46
CA SER A 268 1.41 4.96 -20.29
C SER A 268 0.60 6.04 -21.00
N ARG A 269 0.38 5.88 -22.30
CA ARG A 269 -0.45 6.77 -23.12
C ARG A 269 -1.93 6.61 -22.70
N VAL A 270 -2.30 7.22 -21.59
CA VAL A 270 -3.57 7.93 -21.56
C VAL A 270 -3.28 9.21 -22.33
N ASN A 271 -4.14 9.59 -23.28
CA ASN A 271 -4.00 10.90 -23.93
C ASN A 271 -4.16 11.95 -22.83
N GLU A 272 -3.06 12.36 -22.20
CA GLU A 272 -3.01 13.47 -21.25
C GLU A 272 -3.43 14.70 -22.05
N ILE A 273 -4.71 15.07 -21.92
CA ILE A 273 -5.20 16.35 -22.39
C ILE A 273 -4.56 17.36 -21.44
N ASP A 274 -3.54 18.06 -21.91
CA ASP A 274 -2.83 19.07 -21.13
C ASP A 274 -3.80 20.25 -20.88
N ILE A 275 -4.15 20.46 -19.61
CA ILE A 275 -5.01 21.54 -19.14
C ILE A 275 -4.11 22.49 -18.34
N GLU A 276 -4.04 23.74 -18.80
CA GLU A 276 -3.27 24.80 -18.16
C GLU A 276 -3.66 24.94 -16.67
N GLY A 277 -2.69 24.77 -15.76
CA GLY A 277 -2.89 24.87 -14.32
C GLY A 277 -3.07 23.55 -13.55
N GLY A 278 -3.21 22.40 -14.24
CA GLY A 278 -3.20 21.07 -13.62
C GLY A 278 -4.29 20.82 -12.57
N GLU A 279 -4.08 19.81 -11.72
CA GLU A 279 -5.02 19.42 -10.65
C GLU A 279 -5.15 20.50 -9.56
N ASP A 280 -4.09 21.28 -9.34
CA ASP A 280 -4.05 22.34 -8.33
C ASP A 280 -5.15 23.39 -8.55
N MET A 281 -5.45 23.75 -9.81
CA MET A 281 -6.54 24.70 -10.11
C MET A 281 -7.92 24.16 -9.75
N ALA A 282 -8.15 22.85 -9.88
CA ALA A 282 -9.43 22.24 -9.51
C ALA A 282 -9.64 22.27 -8.00
N PHE A 283 -8.60 21.94 -7.23
CA PHE A 283 -8.65 22.00 -5.76
C PHE A 283 -8.75 23.43 -5.24
N ILE A 284 -8.04 24.38 -5.84
CA ILE A 284 -8.17 25.80 -5.49
C ILE A 284 -9.62 26.25 -5.72
N LYS A 285 -10.23 25.89 -6.85
CA LYS A 285 -11.61 26.32 -7.12
C LYS A 285 -12.62 25.69 -6.16
N LEU A 286 -12.43 24.42 -5.79
CA LEU A 286 -13.26 23.77 -4.77
C LEU A 286 -13.12 24.44 -3.41
N ALA A 287 -11.90 24.85 -3.03
CA ALA A 287 -11.66 25.56 -1.77
C ALA A 287 -12.29 26.96 -1.77
N GLU A 288 -12.24 27.68 -2.89
CA GLU A 288 -12.97 28.95 -3.04
C GLU A 288 -14.47 28.77 -2.84
N LEU A 289 -15.09 27.80 -3.54
CA LEU A 289 -16.52 27.52 -3.42
C LEU A 289 -16.93 27.06 -2.00
N ALA A 290 -16.03 26.39 -1.29
CA ALA A 290 -16.25 25.99 0.10
C ALA A 290 -16.29 27.22 1.03
N ARG A 291 -15.37 28.17 0.83
CA ARG A 291 -15.34 29.43 1.59
C ARG A 291 -16.52 30.34 1.25
N GLU A 292 -16.86 30.44 -0.04
CA GLU A 292 -18.02 31.21 -0.52
C GLU A 292 -19.31 30.75 0.19
N ALA A 293 -19.48 29.46 0.42
CA ALA A 293 -20.65 28.89 1.10
C ALA A 293 -20.80 29.31 2.57
N ASN A 294 -19.70 29.73 3.21
CA ASN A 294 -19.67 30.13 4.62
C ASN A 294 -19.48 31.65 4.80
N THR A 295 -19.59 32.44 3.72
CA THR A 295 -19.30 33.89 3.74
C THR A 295 -20.19 34.63 4.72
N ASP A 296 -21.51 34.39 4.69
CA ASP A 296 -22.45 35.11 5.55
C ASP A 296 -22.17 34.84 7.05
N ILE A 297 -21.87 33.58 7.38
CA ILE A 297 -21.49 33.16 8.75
C ILE A 297 -20.13 33.78 9.14
N TRP A 298 -19.24 33.96 8.18
CA TRP A 298 -17.95 34.60 8.39
C TRP A 298 -18.10 36.07 8.70
N GLU A 299 -18.91 36.79 7.92
CA GLU A 299 -19.20 38.21 8.09
C GLU A 299 -19.81 38.46 9.48
N GLU A 300 -20.84 37.70 9.86
CA GLU A 300 -21.49 37.81 11.18
C GLU A 300 -20.49 37.60 12.35
N LYS A 301 -19.59 36.60 12.22
CA LYS A 301 -18.56 36.32 13.23
C LYS A 301 -17.52 37.45 13.32
N VAL A 302 -17.14 38.05 12.19
CA VAL A 302 -16.17 39.15 12.16
C VAL A 302 -16.77 40.40 12.76
N ASP A 303 -18.01 40.74 12.40
CA ASP A 303 -18.74 41.89 12.95
C ASP A 303 -18.87 41.79 14.47
N LYS A 304 -19.28 40.61 14.98
CA LYS A 304 -19.35 40.35 16.42
C LYS A 304 -18.00 40.54 17.15
N TYR A 305 -16.87 40.27 16.49
CA TYR A 305 -15.56 40.51 17.09
C TYR A 305 -15.14 41.98 17.04
N MET A 306 -15.55 42.71 16.00
CA MET A 306 -15.30 44.14 15.86
C MET A 306 -16.08 44.96 16.89
N ASP A 307 -17.32 44.56 17.18
CA ASP A 307 -18.15 45.19 18.21
C ASP A 307 -17.59 45.03 19.64
N GLY A 308 -16.71 44.04 19.86
CA GLY A 308 -16.03 43.78 21.12
C GLY A 308 -14.67 44.47 21.30
N ASP A 309 -14.46 45.64 20.69
CA ASP A 309 -13.21 46.42 20.69
C ASP A 309 -11.96 45.67 20.14
N MET A 310 -12.16 44.64 19.31
CA MET A 310 -11.06 43.92 18.66
C MET A 310 -10.59 44.65 17.39
N ASN A 311 -9.28 44.69 17.16
CA ASN A 311 -8.72 45.19 15.91
C ASN A 311 -9.18 44.33 14.71
N GLU A 312 -9.51 44.99 13.59
CA GLU A 312 -9.92 44.39 12.30
C GLU A 312 -9.06 43.20 11.85
N ASP A 313 -7.74 43.34 11.88
CA ASP A 313 -6.83 42.27 11.46
C ASP A 313 -6.95 41.03 12.36
N HIS A 314 -7.21 41.27 13.65
CA HIS A 314 -7.39 40.21 14.65
C HIS A 314 -8.79 39.57 14.55
N ALA A 315 -9.83 40.36 14.27
CA ALA A 315 -11.20 39.88 14.05
C ALA A 315 -11.27 38.97 12.81
N ILE A 316 -10.69 39.40 11.69
CA ILE A 316 -10.58 38.62 10.45
C ILE A 316 -9.81 37.30 10.67
N SER A 317 -8.66 37.37 11.34
CA SER A 317 -7.85 36.19 11.65
C SER A 317 -8.61 35.20 12.55
N LYS A 318 -9.34 35.71 13.54
CA LYS A 318 -10.16 34.89 14.44
C LYS A 318 -11.36 34.26 13.72
N GLY A 319 -12.03 35.01 12.84
CA GLY A 319 -13.11 34.52 11.98
C GLY A 319 -12.65 33.38 11.07
N ASN A 320 -11.54 33.59 10.34
CA ASN A 320 -10.92 32.57 9.50
C ASN A 320 -10.54 31.31 10.27
N ARG A 321 -9.99 31.45 11.49
CA ARG A 321 -9.63 30.28 12.32
C ARG A 321 -10.86 29.51 12.78
N LYS A 322 -11.96 30.20 13.08
CA LYS A 322 -13.18 29.59 13.59
C LYS A 322 -14.00 28.89 12.51
N LEU A 323 -13.93 29.35 11.27
CA LEU A 323 -14.62 28.72 10.14
C LEU A 323 -13.78 27.71 9.38
N LYS A 324 -12.50 27.53 9.74
CA LYS A 324 -11.61 26.61 9.05
C LYS A 324 -12.14 25.18 8.97
N ASP A 325 -12.75 24.69 10.05
CA ASP A 325 -13.28 23.33 10.11
C ASP A 325 -14.59 23.21 9.31
N ASP A 326 -15.42 24.26 9.34
CA ASP A 326 -16.64 24.36 8.54
C ASP A 326 -16.33 24.46 7.03
N ASP A 327 -15.33 25.26 6.64
CA ASP A 327 -14.79 25.36 5.28
C ASP A 327 -14.24 24.02 4.82
N MET A 328 -13.54 23.30 5.70
CA MET A 328 -13.04 21.96 5.42
C MET A 328 -14.18 20.96 5.21
N GLY A 329 -15.24 21.03 6.03
CA GLY A 329 -16.44 20.23 5.87
C GLY A 329 -17.11 20.47 4.51
N GLN A 330 -17.28 21.73 4.13
CA GLN A 330 -17.83 22.12 2.82
C GLN A 330 -16.93 21.65 1.67
N PHE A 331 -15.62 21.78 1.81
CA PHE A 331 -14.66 21.32 0.81
C PHE A 331 -14.73 19.81 0.60
N LEU A 332 -14.72 19.01 1.68
CA LEU A 332 -14.78 17.55 1.61
C LEU A 332 -16.11 17.08 1.01
N SER A 333 -17.22 17.70 1.39
CA SER A 333 -18.54 17.41 0.82
C SER A 333 -18.56 17.63 -0.70
N ARG A 334 -18.10 18.80 -1.16
CA ARG A 334 -18.01 19.14 -2.58
C ARG A 334 -17.06 18.22 -3.36
N TYR A 335 -15.92 17.86 -2.76
CA TYR A 335 -14.99 16.92 -3.37
C TYR A 335 -15.58 15.51 -3.49
N SER A 336 -16.31 15.04 -2.46
CA SER A 336 -17.04 13.77 -2.51
C SER A 336 -18.03 13.75 -3.67
N SER A 337 -18.86 14.78 -3.81
CA SER A 337 -19.81 14.90 -4.93
C SER A 337 -19.10 14.93 -6.28
N LEU A 338 -17.96 15.62 -6.39
CA LEU A 338 -17.17 15.64 -7.62
C LEU A 338 -16.69 14.22 -7.99
N VAL A 339 -16.15 13.46 -7.03
CA VAL A 339 -15.70 12.08 -7.27
C VAL A 339 -16.87 11.20 -7.71
N GLU A 340 -18.02 11.31 -7.05
CA GLU A 340 -19.23 10.59 -7.45
C GLU A 340 -19.65 10.91 -8.88
N TYR A 341 -19.67 12.19 -9.27
CA TYR A 341 -19.97 12.60 -10.64
C TYR A 341 -18.94 12.06 -11.63
N LEU A 342 -17.65 12.08 -11.31
CA LEU A 342 -16.61 11.51 -12.18
C LEU A 342 -16.80 10.02 -12.40
N LEU A 343 -17.15 9.25 -11.36
CA LEU A 343 -17.43 7.82 -11.47
C LEU A 343 -18.67 7.54 -12.34
N GLN A 344 -19.73 8.32 -12.20
CA GLN A 344 -20.93 8.21 -13.04
C GLN A 344 -20.61 8.54 -14.50
N LEU A 345 -19.83 9.59 -14.74
CA LEU A 345 -19.46 10.06 -16.07
C LEU A 345 -18.49 9.11 -16.79
N GLN A 346 -17.65 8.36 -16.07
CA GLN A 346 -16.67 7.42 -16.63
C GLN A 346 -17.31 6.39 -17.58
N ASN A 347 -18.56 6.00 -17.33
CA ASN A 347 -19.32 5.05 -18.16
C ASN A 347 -20.53 5.69 -18.86
N GLY A 348 -20.67 7.01 -18.80
CA GLY A 348 -21.81 7.75 -19.35
C GLY A 348 -21.78 7.84 -20.88
N LYS A 349 -22.81 7.32 -21.56
CA LYS A 349 -22.89 7.31 -23.04
C LYS A 349 -22.82 8.72 -23.65
N GLN A 350 -23.46 9.71 -23.04
CA GLN A 350 -23.48 11.08 -23.56
C GLN A 350 -22.16 11.81 -23.28
N HIS A 351 -21.62 11.68 -22.06
CA HIS A 351 -20.30 12.21 -21.70
C HIS A 351 -19.18 11.65 -22.58
N GLY A 352 -19.21 10.34 -22.84
CA GLY A 352 -18.26 9.67 -23.74
C GLY A 352 -18.24 10.29 -25.15
N LYS A 353 -19.38 10.70 -25.70
CA LYS A 353 -19.45 11.37 -27.02
C LYS A 353 -18.79 12.76 -27.01
N VAL A 354 -18.91 13.49 -25.90
CA VAL A 354 -18.25 14.78 -25.72
C VAL A 354 -16.73 14.58 -25.64
N MET A 355 -16.28 13.65 -24.79
CA MET A 355 -14.85 13.37 -24.59
C MET A 355 -14.16 12.81 -25.83
N GLN A 356 -14.83 11.93 -26.59
CA GLN A 356 -14.31 11.44 -27.88
C GLN A 356 -14.10 12.59 -28.88
N MET A 357 -15.01 13.56 -28.92
CA MET A 357 -14.86 14.71 -29.80
C MET A 357 -13.72 15.63 -29.36
N ILE A 358 -13.60 15.91 -28.05
CA ILE A 358 -12.48 16.70 -27.51
C ILE A 358 -11.15 16.02 -27.87
N THR A 359 -11.04 14.72 -27.60
CA THR A 359 -9.84 13.93 -27.91
C THR A 359 -9.51 13.99 -29.40
N LYS A 360 -10.52 13.87 -30.27
CA LYS A 360 -10.32 14.00 -31.71
C LYS A 360 -9.79 15.39 -32.10
N LEU A 361 -10.41 16.47 -31.61
CA LEU A 361 -9.98 17.83 -31.92
C LEU A 361 -8.56 18.12 -31.44
N VAL A 362 -8.20 17.65 -30.25
CA VAL A 362 -6.84 17.77 -29.70
C VAL A 362 -5.84 16.99 -30.54
N ASN A 363 -6.17 15.76 -30.95
CA ASN A 363 -5.33 14.95 -31.84
C ASN A 363 -5.17 15.58 -33.23
N ASP A 364 -6.16 16.33 -33.70
CA ASP A 364 -6.11 17.12 -34.94
C ASP A 364 -5.29 18.43 -34.77
N GLY A 365 -4.69 18.66 -33.59
CA GLY A 365 -3.80 19.79 -33.29
C GLY A 365 -4.50 21.04 -32.73
N MET A 366 -5.76 20.93 -32.33
CA MET A 366 -6.48 22.04 -31.68
C MET A 366 -6.08 22.18 -30.21
N ASP A 367 -5.87 23.42 -29.77
CA ASP A 367 -5.70 23.78 -28.36
C ASP A 367 -6.84 23.20 -27.49
N THR A 368 -6.48 22.65 -26.32
CA THR A 368 -7.38 21.96 -25.39
C THR A 368 -8.59 22.81 -25.02
N VAL A 369 -8.38 24.06 -24.62
CA VAL A 369 -9.47 24.96 -24.18
C VAL A 369 -10.41 25.28 -25.35
N LYS A 370 -9.87 25.49 -26.55
CA LYS A 370 -10.67 25.65 -27.77
C LYS A 370 -11.43 24.38 -28.13
N ALA A 371 -10.80 23.21 -28.03
CA ALA A 371 -11.42 21.92 -28.31
C ALA A 371 -12.62 21.65 -27.39
N ILE A 372 -12.48 21.94 -26.10
CA ILE A 372 -13.56 21.87 -25.11
C ILE A 372 -14.72 22.80 -25.52
N LYS A 373 -14.43 24.07 -25.81
CA LYS A 373 -15.47 25.05 -26.21
C LYS A 373 -16.22 24.61 -27.48
N VAL A 374 -15.53 24.06 -28.46
CA VAL A 374 -16.14 23.57 -29.71
C VAL A 374 -17.01 22.34 -29.44
N ALA A 375 -16.54 21.39 -28.63
CA ALA A 375 -17.31 20.21 -28.24
C ALA A 375 -18.58 20.60 -27.47
N ILE A 376 -18.47 21.48 -26.46
CA ILE A 376 -19.61 21.95 -25.67
C ILE A 376 -20.65 22.63 -26.57
N ARG A 377 -20.22 23.50 -27.51
CA ARG A 377 -21.17 24.14 -28.45
C ARG A 377 -21.90 23.13 -29.33
N LYS A 378 -21.25 22.07 -29.78
CA LYS A 378 -21.89 21.03 -30.61
C LYS A 378 -22.94 20.26 -29.81
N TYR A 379 -22.64 19.92 -28.56
CA TYR A 379 -23.55 19.15 -27.69
C TYR A 379 -24.46 20.04 -26.85
N LYS A 380 -24.45 21.37 -27.05
CA LYS A 380 -25.27 22.33 -26.33
C LYS A 380 -26.77 21.94 -26.30
N PRO A 381 -27.43 21.57 -27.41
CA PRO A 381 -28.85 21.19 -27.36
C PRO A 381 -29.16 20.00 -26.46
N MET A 382 -28.22 19.06 -26.35
CA MET A 382 -28.33 17.90 -25.45
C MET A 382 -28.10 18.29 -23.99
N LEU A 383 -27.26 19.30 -23.73
CA LEU A 383 -27.04 19.81 -22.37
C LEU A 383 -28.21 20.68 -21.91
N GLU A 384 -28.83 21.43 -22.83
CA GLU A 384 -30.03 22.23 -22.57
C GLU A 384 -31.22 21.35 -22.15
N SER A 385 -31.40 20.16 -22.75
CA SER A 385 -32.50 19.27 -22.33
C SER A 385 -32.42 18.83 -20.87
N TYR A 386 -31.21 18.66 -20.31
CA TYR A 386 -31.06 18.34 -18.89
C TYR A 386 -31.42 19.52 -17.98
N LEU A 387 -31.21 20.75 -18.45
CA LEU A 387 -31.62 21.96 -17.73
C LEU A 387 -33.14 22.12 -17.77
N ASP A 388 -33.75 21.89 -18.94
CA ASP A 388 -35.21 21.95 -19.10
C ASP A 388 -35.90 20.89 -18.22
N GLU A 389 -35.39 19.65 -18.20
CA GLU A 389 -35.88 18.58 -17.31
C GLU A 389 -35.76 18.94 -15.82
N ALA A 390 -34.66 19.60 -15.40
CA ALA A 390 -34.48 20.03 -14.02
C ALA A 390 -35.53 21.10 -13.62
N ILE A 391 -35.79 22.07 -14.50
CA ILE A 391 -36.79 23.12 -14.29
C ILE A 391 -38.20 22.52 -14.23
N GLU A 392 -38.54 21.59 -15.13
CA GLU A 392 -39.85 20.92 -15.12
C GLU A 392 -40.08 20.12 -13.82
N ASN A 393 -39.05 19.46 -13.30
CA ASN A 393 -39.12 18.72 -12.05
C ASN A 393 -39.32 19.61 -10.82
N GLU A 394 -38.76 20.83 -10.81
CA GLU A 394 -39.01 21.81 -9.75
C GLU A 394 -40.47 22.34 -9.79
N THR A 395 -41.04 22.53 -10.98
CA THR A 395 -42.43 23.02 -11.13
C THR A 395 -43.52 22.00 -10.80
N ASN A 396 -43.21 20.69 -10.85
CA ASN A 396 -44.17 19.62 -10.57
C ASN A 396 -44.32 19.30 -9.06
N TYR A 397 -43.53 19.92 -8.18
CA TYR A 397 -43.55 19.66 -6.74
C TYR A 397 -44.51 20.58 -5.95
N ASP A 398 -45.07 21.62 -6.57
CA ASP A 398 -46.03 22.57 -5.95
C ASP A 398 -47.50 22.09 -6.01
N GLY A 399 -47.73 20.77 -6.05
CA GLY A 399 -49.00 20.20 -6.53
C GLY A 399 -49.58 19.01 -5.78
N SER A 400 -49.15 18.71 -4.55
CA SER A 400 -49.86 17.73 -3.71
C SER A 400 -49.64 17.94 -2.22
N GLU A 401 -50.60 18.60 -1.56
CA GLU A 401 -50.82 18.45 -0.12
C GLU A 401 -51.39 17.05 0.17
N SER A 402 -50.87 16.38 1.20
CA SER A 402 -51.66 15.43 1.97
C SER A 402 -51.29 15.52 3.45
N GLU A 403 -52.26 16.05 4.20
CA GLU A 403 -52.37 16.15 5.65
C GLU A 403 -52.12 14.82 6.39
N ASN A 404 -51.39 14.84 7.50
CA ASN A 404 -51.91 14.45 8.83
C ASN A 404 -50.87 14.49 9.97
N SER A 405 -51.16 15.37 10.93
CA SER A 405 -51.14 15.22 12.40
C SER A 405 -49.89 14.81 13.20
N ILE A 406 -49.44 15.78 14.04
CA ILE A 406 -49.33 15.74 15.52
C ILE A 406 -48.36 14.71 16.15
N ASP A 407 -47.31 15.19 16.82
CA ASP A 407 -47.26 15.31 18.30
C ASP A 407 -46.12 16.26 18.73
N ASP A 408 -46.46 17.13 19.68
CA ASP A 408 -45.61 18.09 20.38
C ASP A 408 -44.60 17.37 21.31
N ASP A 409 -43.45 18.01 21.56
CA ASP A 409 -42.95 18.14 22.93
C ASP A 409 -42.02 19.38 23.02
N GLU A 410 -42.43 20.26 23.92
CA GLU A 410 -41.93 21.58 24.28
C GLU A 410 -40.61 21.53 25.10
N GLU A 411 -39.89 22.67 25.06
CA GLU A 411 -39.07 23.24 26.15
C GLU A 411 -37.75 22.49 26.54
N GLU A 412 -36.61 23.09 26.92
CA GLU A 412 -36.27 24.40 27.49
C GLU A 412 -34.90 24.89 26.97
N GLU A 413 -34.77 26.21 26.84
CA GLU A 413 -33.50 26.93 26.83
C GLU A 413 -32.93 26.95 28.26
N GLU A 414 -31.65 26.62 28.44
CA GLU A 414 -30.89 27.05 29.62
C GLU A 414 -29.72 27.92 29.14
N ASP A 415 -29.92 29.22 29.29
CA ASP A 415 -28.88 30.24 29.38
C ASP A 415 -28.11 30.07 30.70
N GLU A 416 -26.78 30.01 30.63
CA GLU A 416 -25.92 30.42 31.76
C GLU A 416 -24.96 31.50 31.26
N GLU A 417 -25.35 32.75 31.49
CA GLU A 417 -24.46 33.92 31.49
C GLU A 417 -23.77 34.06 32.85
N ASP A 418 -22.46 34.35 32.76
CA ASP A 418 -21.61 35.20 33.60
C ASP A 418 -21.52 35.02 35.11
N GLU A 419 -20.29 34.92 35.61
CA GLU A 419 -19.84 35.74 36.75
C GLU A 419 -18.30 35.92 36.76
N ASP A 420 -17.88 37.13 36.39
CA ASP A 420 -16.60 37.72 36.77
C ASP A 420 -16.60 37.99 38.29
N ASP A 421 -15.59 37.50 39.01
CA ASP A 421 -15.36 37.88 40.41
C ASP A 421 -14.20 38.89 40.48
N GLU A 422 -14.58 40.18 40.44
CA GLU A 422 -13.72 41.28 40.87
C GLU A 422 -14.29 41.88 42.17
N SER A 423 -13.74 41.46 43.31
CA SER A 423 -13.97 42.10 44.61
C SER A 423 -12.79 42.96 45.03
N SER A 424 -13.07 44.26 45.05
CA SER A 424 -12.31 45.45 45.45
C SER A 424 -11.57 45.43 46.80
N THR A 425 -10.43 46.14 46.82
CA THR A 425 -9.93 47.10 47.84
C THR A 425 -9.77 46.66 49.31
N ILE A 426 -8.51 46.62 49.78
CA ILE A 426 -7.85 47.58 50.72
C ILE A 426 -6.34 47.44 50.60
#